data_AF-A0A397FJ00-F1
#
_entry.id   AF-A0A397FJ00-F1
#
_cell.length_a   1.000
_cell.length_b   1.000
_cell.length_c   1.000
_cell.angle_alpha   90.00
_cell.angle_beta   90.00
_cell.angle_gamma   90.00
#
_symmetry.space_group_name_H-M   'P 1'
#
loop_
_entity.id
_entity.type
_entity.pdbx_description
1 polymer ?
#
loop_
_entity_poly.entity_id
_entity_poly.type
_entity_poly.pdbx_seq_one_letter_code
_entity_poly.pdbx_strand_id
1 'polypeptide(L)' 'MNQYELTDAFSQIQNLLNESNKLISDLAPWELTKKGDIILLNHTLNYLSNGIKIIAFLLNCIAPDISNDIFRHLSSAG' A
#
# COMPACT_ATOMS: atom_id res chain seq x y z
N MET A 1 -14.84 -1.79 25.83
CA MET A 1 -15.00 -0.78 24.75
C MET A 1 -14.65 0.57 25.34
N ASN A 2 -13.72 1.30 24.72
CA ASN A 2 -13.22 2.65 25.07
C ASN A 2 -11.91 2.75 25.87
N GLN A 3 -10.85 2.10 25.40
CA GLN A 3 -9.58 2.83 25.28
C GLN A 3 -9.48 3.25 23.82
N TYR A 4 -9.04 4.47 23.54
CA TYR A 4 -8.87 4.96 22.18
C TYR A 4 -7.74 4.15 21.50
N GLU A 5 -8.05 2.97 20.96
CA GLU A 5 -7.13 2.01 20.30
C GLU A 5 -6.55 2.56 18.98
N LEU A 6 -6.54 3.88 18.80
CA LEU A 6 -5.92 4.57 17.67
C LEU A 6 -4.46 4.14 17.52
N THR A 7 -3.74 3.93 18.62
CA THR A 7 -2.35 3.42 18.59
C THR A 7 -2.24 2.02 17.98
N ASP A 8 -3.19 1.12 18.29
CA ASP A 8 -3.21 -0.23 17.73
C ASP A 8 -3.60 -0.20 16.25
N ALA A 9 -4.61 0.59 15.90
CA ALA A 9 -5.01 0.80 14.50
C ALA A 9 -3.85 1.36 13.65
N PHE A 10 -3.12 2.36 14.16
CA PHE A 10 -1.91 2.87 13.51
C PHE A 10 -0.82 1.80 13.41
N SER A 11 -0.65 0.97 14.43
CA SER A 11 0.32 -0.14 14.39
C SER A 11 -0.04 -1.17 13.32
N GLN A 12 -1.33 -1.46 13.13
CA GLN A 12 -1.80 -2.34 12.06
C GLN A 12 -1.58 -1.73 10.67
N ILE A 13 -1.83 -0.43 10.50
CA ILE A 13 -1.52 0.30 9.25
C ILE A 13 -0.01 0.26 8.97
N GLN A 14 0.82 0.48 10.00
CA GLN A 14 2.27 0.44 9.87
C GLN A 14 2.78 -0.97 9.53
N ASN A 15 2.19 -2.02 10.09
CA ASN A 15 2.50 -3.39 9.71
C ASN A 15 2.19 -3.65 8.24
N LEU A 16 1.04 -3.20 7.74
CA LEU A 16 0.69 -3.34 6.32
C LEU A 16 1.67 -2.59 5.40
N LEU A 17 2.13 -1.40 5.80
CA LEU A 17 3.19 -0.66 5.10
C LEU A 17 4.51 -1.44 5.07
N ASN A 18 4.92 -2.00 6.21
CA ASN A 18 6.16 -2.77 6.33
C ASN A 18 6.14 -4.03 5.46
N GLU A 19 5.05 -4.79 5.49
CA GLU A 19 4.90 -5.98 4.63
C GLU A 19 4.83 -5.62 3.14
N SER A 20 4.21 -4.48 2.79
CA SER A 20 4.22 -3.98 1.40
C SER A 20 5.63 -3.59 0.94
N ASN A 21 6.41 -2.93 1.79
CA ASN A 21 7.81 -2.59 1.51
C ASN A 21 8.68 -3.84 1.39
N LYS A 22 8.45 -4.84 2.23
CA LYS A 22 9.12 -6.13 2.16
C LYS A 22 8.81 -6.85 0.84
N LEU A 23 7.54 -6.87 0.43
CA LEU A 23 7.12 -7.43 -0.87
C LEU A 23 7.86 -6.77 -2.05
N ILE A 24 7.97 -5.43 -2.05
CA ILE A 24 8.74 -4.69 -3.07
C ILE A 24 10.20 -5.15 -3.08
N SER A 25 10.81 -5.24 -1.91
CA SER A 25 12.21 -5.61 -1.77
C SER A 25 12.46 -7.05 -2.22
N ASP A 26 11.61 -7.98 -1.81
CA ASP A 26 11.76 -9.41 -2.07
C ASP A 26 11.53 -9.74 -3.55
N LEU A 27 10.53 -9.12 -4.17
CA LEU A 27 10.19 -9.38 -5.58
C LEU A 27 10.96 -8.53 -6.57
N ALA A 28 11.54 -7.40 -6.12
CA ALA A 28 12.32 -6.47 -6.94
C ALA A 28 11.69 -6.23 -8.33
N PRO A 29 10.56 -5.50 -8.43
CA PRO A 29 9.80 -5.33 -9.68
C PRO A 29 10.65 -4.81 -10.86
N TRP A 30 11.66 -4.00 -10.57
CA TRP A 30 12.62 -3.48 -11.55
C TRP A 30 13.54 -4.57 -12.15
N GLU A 31 13.69 -5.72 -11.50
CA GLU A 31 14.35 -6.89 -12.08
C GLU A 31 13.37 -7.76 -12.86
N LEU A 32 12.11 -7.89 -12.41
CA LEU A 32 11.06 -8.60 -13.14
C LEU A 32 10.81 -7.98 -14.52
N THR A 33 10.78 -6.65 -14.60
CA THR A 33 10.64 -5.95 -15.89
C THR A 33 11.82 -6.21 -16.83
N LYS A 34 13.05 -6.34 -16.31
CA LYS A 34 14.24 -6.65 -17.14
C LYS A 34 14.22 -8.09 -17.65
N LYS A 35 13.70 -9.01 -16.85
CA LYS A 35 13.57 -10.44 -17.19
C LYS A 35 12.41 -10.73 -18.14
N GLY A 36 11.52 -9.76 -18.38
CA GLY A 36 10.34 -9.93 -19.22
C GLY A 36 9.23 -10.76 -18.58
N ASP A 37 9.28 -11.00 -17.26
CA ASP A 37 8.23 -11.71 -16.52
C ASP A 37 7.07 -10.76 -16.19
N ILE A 38 6.31 -10.42 -17.22
CA ILE A 38 5.23 -9.43 -17.16
C ILE A 38 4.07 -9.91 -16.28
N ILE A 39 3.83 -11.22 -16.20
CA ILE A 39 2.73 -11.78 -15.39
C ILE A 39 3.03 -11.55 -13.90
N LEU A 40 4.21 -11.96 -13.44
CA LEU A 40 4.59 -11.78 -12.04
C LEU A 40 4.75 -10.30 -11.69
N LEU A 41 5.28 -9.49 -12.61
CA LEU A 41 5.35 -8.04 -12.46
C LEU A 41 3.96 -7.43 -12.23
N ASN A 42 2.98 -7.76 -13.09
CA ASN A 42 1.62 -7.25 -12.96
C ASN A 42 0.96 -7.66 -11.64
N HIS A 43 1.15 -8.92 -11.22
CA HIS A 43 0.66 -9.35 -9.90
C HIS A 43 1.30 -8.55 -8.78
N THR A 44 2.62 -8.38 -8.82
CA THR A 44 3.36 -7.63 -7.80
C THR A 44 2.86 -6.19 -7.71
N LEU A 45 2.76 -5.48 -8.84
CA LEU A 45 2.29 -4.10 -8.88
C LEU A 45 0.82 -3.96 -8.44
N ASN A 46 -0.03 -4.93 -8.81
CA ASN A 46 -1.43 -4.94 -8.37
C ASN A 46 -1.56 -5.15 -6.86
N TYR A 47 -0.79 -6.08 -6.28
CA TYR A 47 -0.78 -6.28 -4.82
C TYR A 47 -0.34 -5.02 -4.08
N LEU A 48 0.70 -4.34 -4.58
CA LEU A 48 1.17 -3.09 -4.00
C LEU A 48 0.15 -1.97 -4.11
N SER A 49 -0.43 -1.77 -5.30
CA SER A 49 -1.47 -0.75 -5.51
C SER A 49 -2.67 -0.98 -4.58
N ASN A 50 -3.11 -2.25 -4.44
CA ASN A 50 -4.21 -2.59 -3.56
C ASN A 50 -3.87 -2.41 -2.08
N GLY A 51 -2.66 -2.76 -1.65
CA GLY A 51 -2.18 -2.50 -0.29
C GLY A 51 -2.22 -1.00 0.05
N ILE A 52 -1.72 -0.16 -0.86
CA ILE A 52 -1.73 1.30 -0.69
C ILE A 52 -3.17 1.86 -0.65
N LYS A 53 -4.10 1.32 -1.47
CA LYS A 53 -5.53 1.70 -1.41
C LYS A 53 -6.15 1.39 -0.04
N ILE A 54 -5.86 0.22 0.52
CA ILE A 54 -6.35 -0.18 1.84
C ILE A 54 -5.79 0.77 2.91
N ILE A 55 -4.49 1.09 2.85
CA ILE A 55 -3.86 2.04 3.77
C ILE A 55 -4.51 3.42 3.68
N ALA A 56 -4.73 3.95 2.47
CA ALA A 56 -5.41 5.23 2.28
C ALA A 56 -6.82 5.21 2.88
N PHE A 57 -7.59 4.15 2.61
CA PHE A 57 -8.93 3.97 3.17
C PHE A 57 -8.92 3.99 4.71
N LEU A 58 -7.98 3.28 5.34
CA LEU A 58 -7.83 3.25 6.80
C LEU A 58 -7.38 4.59 7.38
N LEU A 59 -6.48 5.29 6.68
CA LEU A 59 -6.01 6.62 7.06
C LEU A 59 -7.10 7.69 6.98
N ASN A 60 -8.15 7.49 6.18
CA ASN A 60 -9.18 8.51 5.96
C ASN A 60 -9.85 9.01 7.25
N CYS A 61 -10.02 8.13 8.25
CA CYS A 61 -10.61 8.48 9.55
C CYS A 61 -9.70 9.32 10.45
N ILE A 62 -8.40 9.44 10.12
CA ILE A 62 -7.40 10.07 10.99
C ILE A 62 -6.67 11.21 10.27
N ALA A 63 -6.34 11.02 8.99
CA ALA A 63 -5.67 11.97 8.12
C ALA A 63 -6.36 11.98 6.74
N PRO A 64 -7.57 12.56 6.63
CA PRO A 64 -8.37 12.56 5.40
C PRO A 64 -7.66 13.24 4.22
N ASP A 65 -6.90 14.31 4.46
CA ASP A 65 -6.16 15.00 3.39
C ASP A 65 -5.08 14.10 2.78
N ILE A 66 -4.31 13.39 3.62
CA ILE A 66 -3.29 12.44 3.18
C ILE A 66 -3.95 11.27 2.42
N SER A 67 -5.04 10.72 2.96
CA SER A 67 -5.82 9.68 2.29
C SER A 67 -6.26 10.10 0.87
N ASN A 68 -6.84 11.30 0.76
CA ASN A 68 -7.30 11.85 -0.52
C ASN A 68 -6.15 12.06 -1.50
N ASP A 69 -4.99 12.54 -1.04
CA ASP A 69 -3.81 12.71 -1.89
C ASP A 69 -3.24 11.37 -2.36
N ILE A 70 -3.23 10.34 -1.52
CA ILE A 70 -2.86 8.97 -1.93
C ILE A 70 -3.84 8.44 -2.99
N PHE A 71 -5.15 8.60 -2.80
CA PHE A 71 -6.14 8.19 -3.79
C PHE A 71 -5.97 8.93 -5.11
N ARG A 72 -5.69 10.24 -5.09
CA ARG A 72 -5.40 11.02 -6.30
C ARG A 72 -4.21 10.44 -7.07
N HIS A 73 -3.10 10.15 -6.40
CA HIS A 73 -1.93 9.55 -7.05
C HIS A 73 -2.21 8.17 -7.65
N LEU A 74 -3.06 7.37 -7.00
CA LEU A 74 -3.45 6.05 -7.51
C LEU A 74 -4.44 6.12 -8.67
N SER A 75 -5.33 7.12 -8.68
CA SER A 75 -6.29 7.34 -9.78
C SER A 75 -5.67 8.02 -10.99
N SER A 76 -4.64 8.85 -10.79
CA SER A 76 -3.87 9.48 -11.89
C SER A 76 -2.90 8.52 -12.58
N ALA A 77 -2.72 7.31 -12.04
CA ALA A 77 -1.87 6.26 -12.62
C ALA A 77 -2.62 5.34 -13.60
N GLY A 78 -3.86 5.68 -13.98
CA GLY A 78 -4.70 4.94 -14.93
C GLY A 78 -4.80 5.60 -16.30
#